data_AF-A0A413MDN7-F1
#
_entry.id   AF-A0A413MDN7-F1
#
_cell.length_a   1.000
_cell.length_b   1.000
_cell.length_c   1.000
_cell.angle_alpha   90.00
_cell.angle_beta   90.00
_cell.angle_gamma   90.00
#
_symmetry.space_group_name_H-M   'P 1'
#
loop_
_entity.id
_entity.type
_entity.pdbx_description
1 polymer ?
#
loop_
_entity_poly.entity_id
_entity_poly.type
_entity_poly.pdbx_seq_one_letter_code
_entity_poly.pdbx_strand_id
1 'polypeptide(L)'
;MNNIIICEGSTDYYLLQYYMREALDWNDDKQIQSNILKIPGQKSRNLIKDSNILTIMSAGGCSRLTEGLNETLTRNYLTPPDLSEMYSKIIIVTDRDEHDTENDFIQSIQCKLDHFNVSYAKTLTNNNWISCEMKNQLGIPEKFDILLLVIPFEENGAMETFLLDAISNENPYDKKIIQ
;
A
#
# COMPACT_ATOMS: atom_id res chain seq x y z
N MET A 1 -3.05 -15.89 -2.23
CA MET A 1 -2.23 -15.13 -1.25
C MET A 1 -2.90 -13.81 -0.96
N ASN A 2 -2.76 -13.27 0.26
CA ASN A 2 -3.27 -11.95 0.58
C ASN A 2 -2.17 -10.90 0.44
N ASN A 3 -2.52 -9.78 -0.17
CA ASN A 3 -1.67 -8.64 -0.38
C ASN A 3 -2.41 -7.38 0.03
N ILE A 4 -1.70 -6.32 0.40
CA ILE A 4 -2.31 -5.04 0.75
C ILE A 4 -1.55 -3.87 0.14
N ILE A 5 -2.29 -2.90 -0.38
CA ILE A 5 -1.81 -1.57 -0.71
C ILE A 5 -2.40 -0.61 0.31
N ILE A 6 -1.52 0.14 0.97
CA ILE A 6 -1.86 1.22 1.91
C ILE A 6 -1.57 2.51 1.17
N CYS A 7 -2.60 3.28 0.84
CA CYS A 7 -2.48 4.54 0.13
C CYS A 7 -2.87 5.71 1.03
N GLU A 8 -2.39 6.90 0.70
CA GLU A 8 -2.54 8.08 1.54
C GLU A 8 -4.01 8.49 1.69
N GLY A 9 -4.66 8.76 0.56
CA GLY A 9 -5.93 9.44 0.51
C GLY A 9 -7.04 8.65 -0.18
N SER A 10 -8.23 9.27 -0.18
CA SER A 10 -9.38 8.69 -0.86
C SER A 10 -9.25 8.72 -2.38
N THR A 11 -8.52 9.68 -2.94
CA THR A 11 -8.33 9.76 -4.39
C THR A 11 -7.50 8.58 -4.87
N ASP A 12 -6.34 8.34 -4.25
CA ASP A 12 -5.49 7.17 -4.50
C ASP A 12 -6.28 5.88 -4.37
N TYR A 13 -7.07 5.77 -3.31
CA TYR A 13 -7.91 4.60 -3.08
C TYR A 13 -8.83 4.32 -4.27
N TYR A 14 -9.52 5.33 -4.80
CA TYR A 14 -10.41 5.15 -5.95
C TYR A 14 -9.65 4.89 -7.24
N LEU A 15 -8.56 5.62 -7.47
CA LEU A 15 -7.72 5.49 -8.66
C LEU A 15 -7.08 4.09 -8.73
N LEU A 16 -6.45 3.63 -7.64
CA LEU A 16 -5.84 2.30 -7.56
C LEU A 16 -6.88 1.20 -7.76
N GLN A 17 -8.07 1.31 -7.15
CA GLN A 17 -9.14 0.35 -7.41
C GLN A 17 -9.58 0.34 -8.87
N TYR A 18 -9.75 1.51 -9.47
CA TYR A 18 -10.13 1.63 -10.87
C TYR A 18 -9.07 0.99 -11.77
N TYR A 19 -7.81 1.36 -11.59
CA TYR A 19 -6.69 0.81 -12.36
C TYR A 19 -6.58 -0.71 -12.20
N MET A 20 -6.66 -1.23 -10.97
CA MET A 20 -6.59 -2.67 -10.73
C MET A 20 -7.73 -3.42 -11.43
N ARG A 21 -8.94 -2.85 -11.45
CA ARG A 21 -10.12 -3.48 -12.05
C ARG A 21 -10.13 -3.39 -13.57
N GLU A 22 -9.91 -2.20 -14.11
CA GLU A 22 -10.12 -1.94 -15.55
C GLU A 22 -8.87 -2.21 -16.40
N ALA A 23 -7.67 -2.00 -15.84
CA ALA A 23 -6.42 -2.23 -16.59
C ALA A 23 -5.76 -3.57 -16.26
N LEU A 24 -6.01 -4.12 -15.06
CA LEU A 24 -5.34 -5.33 -14.57
C LEU A 24 -6.29 -6.49 -14.24
N ASP A 25 -7.57 -6.41 -14.62
CA ASP A 25 -8.57 -7.48 -14.48
C ASP A 25 -8.76 -8.04 -13.06
N TRP A 26 -8.61 -7.20 -12.03
CA TRP A 26 -9.02 -7.57 -10.68
C TRP A 26 -10.53 -7.43 -10.52
N ASN A 27 -11.15 -8.38 -9.82
CA ASN A 27 -12.61 -8.41 -9.66
C ASN A 27 -13.02 -7.95 -8.27
N ASP A 28 -14.15 -7.26 -8.19
CA ASP A 28 -14.79 -6.89 -6.93
C ASP A 28 -15.89 -7.90 -6.58
N ASP A 29 -15.74 -8.60 -5.46
CA ASP A 29 -16.70 -9.57 -4.96
C ASP A 29 -17.20 -9.17 -3.57
N LYS A 30 -18.52 -9.17 -3.34
CA LYS A 30 -19.10 -8.84 -2.03
C LYS A 30 -18.76 -9.88 -0.95
N GLN A 31 -18.52 -11.12 -1.35
CA GLN A 31 -18.28 -12.24 -0.42
C GLN A 31 -16.93 -12.11 0.31
N ILE A 32 -15.93 -11.47 -0.33
CA ILE A 32 -14.58 -11.32 0.23
C ILE A 32 -14.42 -10.04 1.07
N GLN A 33 -15.48 -9.27 1.31
CA GLN A 33 -15.40 -7.99 2.03
C GLN A 33 -15.55 -8.15 3.56
N SER A 34 -15.90 -9.34 4.04
CA SER A 34 -16.02 -9.59 5.49
C SER A 34 -14.66 -9.46 6.18
N ASN A 35 -14.63 -8.85 7.36
CA ASN A 35 -13.43 -8.68 8.20
C ASN A 35 -12.24 -7.98 7.52
N ILE A 36 -12.53 -7.22 6.45
CA ILE A 36 -11.52 -6.43 5.75
C ILE A 36 -10.77 -5.51 6.72
N LEU A 37 -9.44 -5.50 6.59
CA LEU A 37 -8.59 -4.60 7.36
C LEU A 37 -8.86 -3.16 6.93
N LYS A 38 -9.16 -2.29 7.89
CA LYS A 38 -9.34 -0.86 7.66
C LYS A 38 -8.98 -0.07 8.90
N ILE A 39 -8.48 1.13 8.68
CA ILE A 39 -8.38 2.14 9.73
C ILE A 39 -9.80 2.67 10.06
N PRO A 40 -10.15 2.90 11.33
CA PRO A 40 -11.45 3.47 11.70
C PRO A 40 -11.75 4.79 10.95
N GLY A 41 -12.96 4.87 10.38
CA GLY A 41 -13.40 6.02 9.59
C GLY A 41 -12.84 6.10 8.16
N GLN A 42 -12.00 5.15 7.76
CA GLN A 42 -11.38 5.12 6.43
C GLN A 42 -11.94 4.00 5.54
N LYS A 43 -11.64 4.11 4.24
CA LYS A 43 -12.11 3.18 3.20
C LYS A 43 -11.12 2.04 3.02
N SER A 44 -11.65 0.86 2.73
CA SER A 44 -10.87 -0.32 2.34
C SER A 44 -11.71 -1.21 1.44
N ARG A 45 -11.10 -1.87 0.46
CA ARG A 45 -11.76 -2.83 -0.44
C ARG A 45 -10.86 -4.00 -0.77
N ASN A 46 -11.43 -5.20 -0.75
CA ASN A 46 -10.76 -6.40 -1.26
C ASN A 46 -11.11 -6.59 -2.73
N LEU A 47 -10.12 -6.90 -3.54
CA LEU A 47 -10.26 -7.35 -4.92
C LEU A 47 -9.70 -8.76 -5.03
N ILE A 48 -10.22 -9.55 -5.98
CA ILE A 48 -9.78 -10.92 -6.23
C ILE A 48 -9.32 -11.12 -7.67
N LYS A 49 -8.20 -11.81 -7.82
CA LYS A 49 -7.71 -12.31 -9.11
C LYS A 49 -7.14 -13.70 -8.90
N ASP A 50 -7.69 -14.68 -9.61
CA ASP A 50 -7.42 -16.10 -9.40
C ASP A 50 -7.68 -16.49 -7.93
N SER A 51 -6.64 -16.93 -7.21
CA SER A 51 -6.66 -17.26 -5.78
C SER A 51 -5.99 -16.19 -4.90
N ASN A 52 -5.79 -14.98 -5.42
CA ASN A 52 -5.14 -13.88 -4.70
C ASN A 52 -6.15 -12.81 -4.31
N ILE A 53 -6.02 -12.32 -3.09
CA ILE A 53 -6.80 -11.21 -2.56
C ILE A 53 -5.87 -10.00 -2.42
N LEU A 54 -6.32 -8.86 -2.94
CA LEU A 54 -5.66 -7.57 -2.79
C LEU A 54 -6.55 -6.64 -2.00
N THR A 55 -6.11 -6.25 -0.81
CA THR A 55 -6.73 -5.20 -0.02
C THR A 55 -6.17 -3.86 -0.48
N ILE A 56 -7.03 -2.88 -0.79
CA ILE A 56 -6.62 -1.48 -1.02
C ILE A 56 -7.20 -0.67 0.12
N MET A 57 -6.36 -0.11 0.99
CA MET A 57 -6.74 0.59 2.21
C MET A 57 -6.28 2.04 2.16
N SER A 58 -7.21 2.97 2.37
CA SER A 58 -6.92 4.40 2.55
C SER A 58 -6.48 4.67 3.99
N ALA A 59 -5.40 5.42 4.17
CA ALA A 59 -4.91 5.85 5.48
C ALA A 59 -5.66 7.09 6.01
N GLY A 60 -6.09 7.97 5.11
CA GLY A 60 -6.73 9.24 5.46
C GLY A 60 -5.72 10.35 5.74
N GLY A 61 -4.62 10.37 4.99
CA GLY A 61 -3.53 11.35 5.04
C GLY A 61 -2.16 10.73 5.35
N CYS A 62 -1.08 11.38 4.89
CA CYS A 62 0.30 10.88 4.98
C CYS A 62 0.70 10.51 6.41
N SER A 63 0.31 11.34 7.39
CA SER A 63 0.58 11.11 8.82
C SER A 63 0.03 9.79 9.37
N ARG A 64 -0.92 9.16 8.66
CA ARG A 64 -1.60 7.92 9.07
C ARG A 64 -1.17 6.68 8.27
N LEU A 65 -0.30 6.81 7.28
CA LEU A 65 0.21 5.66 6.53
C LEU A 65 0.93 4.66 7.47
N THR A 66 1.66 5.17 8.45
CA THR A 66 2.33 4.34 9.47
C THR A 66 1.35 3.68 10.45
N GLU A 67 0.17 4.28 10.68
CA GLU A 67 -0.95 3.65 11.39
C GLU A 67 -1.49 2.47 10.57
N GLY A 68 -1.66 2.64 9.26
CA GLY A 68 -2.08 1.55 8.37
C GLY A 68 -1.09 0.39 8.35
N LEU A 69 0.21 0.70 8.34
CA LEU A 69 1.25 -0.33 8.46
C LEU A 69 1.17 -1.03 9.82
N ASN A 70 0.98 -0.29 10.91
CA ASN A 70 0.81 -0.87 12.24
C ASN A 70 -0.36 -1.85 12.31
N GLU A 71 -1.52 -1.49 11.77
CA GLU A 71 -2.69 -2.39 11.71
C GLU A 71 -2.43 -3.64 10.87
N THR A 72 -1.67 -3.48 9.78
CA THR A 72 -1.28 -4.59 8.90
C THR A 72 -0.33 -5.56 9.60
N LEU A 73 0.71 -5.05 10.26
CA LEU A 73 1.66 -5.86 11.02
C LEU A 73 0.99 -6.50 12.25
N THR A 74 0.04 -5.81 12.88
CA THR A 74 -0.78 -6.37 13.96
C THR A 74 -1.62 -7.54 13.45
N ARG A 75 -2.26 -7.41 12.28
CA ARG A 75 -2.98 -8.53 11.66
C ARG A 75 -2.04 -9.71 11.40
N ASN A 76 -0.87 -9.46 10.80
CA ASN A 76 0.11 -10.53 10.55
C ASN A 76 0.59 -11.19 11.85
N TYR A 77 0.86 -10.40 12.90
CA TYR A 77 1.28 -10.89 14.20
C TYR A 77 0.21 -11.78 14.87
N LEU A 78 -1.06 -11.40 14.77
CA LEU A 78 -2.17 -12.12 15.40
C LEU A 78 -2.67 -13.31 14.58
N THR A 79 -2.38 -13.35 13.27
CA THR A 79 -2.85 -14.43 12.38
C THR A 79 -2.04 -15.71 12.61
N PRO A 80 -2.70 -16.83 12.95
CA PRO A 80 -2.09 -18.16 12.97
C PRO A 80 -1.55 -18.59 11.59
N PRO A 81 -0.46 -19.37 11.51
CA PRO A 81 0.18 -19.74 10.23
C PRO A 81 -0.71 -20.55 9.28
N ASP A 82 -1.67 -21.29 9.84
CA ASP A 82 -2.62 -22.15 9.14
C ASP A 82 -3.81 -21.37 8.55
N LEU A 83 -3.94 -20.09 8.90
CA LEU A 83 -4.95 -19.20 8.34
C LEU A 83 -4.37 -18.35 7.21
N SER A 84 -5.02 -18.39 6.05
CA SER A 84 -4.62 -17.65 4.85
C SER A 84 -4.90 -16.14 4.94
N GLU A 85 -5.01 -15.56 6.15
CA GLU A 85 -5.35 -14.16 6.35
C GLU A 85 -4.13 -13.22 6.37
N MET A 86 -2.94 -13.77 6.60
CA MET A 86 -1.70 -13.00 6.65
C MET A 86 -1.38 -12.33 5.31
N TYR A 87 -1.01 -11.05 5.37
CA TYR A 87 -0.53 -10.31 4.20
C TYR A 87 0.93 -10.69 3.89
N SER A 88 1.11 -11.29 2.72
CA SER A 88 2.40 -11.71 2.19
C SER A 88 3.15 -10.60 1.45
N LYS A 89 2.41 -9.65 0.86
CA LYS A 89 2.98 -8.44 0.23
C LYS A 89 2.28 -7.22 0.78
N ILE A 90 3.07 -6.27 1.27
CA ILE A 90 2.61 -5.01 1.84
C ILE A 90 3.21 -3.88 1.01
N ILE A 91 2.37 -3.13 0.32
CA ILE A 91 2.79 -1.98 -0.49
C ILE A 91 2.29 -0.72 0.22
N ILE A 92 3.19 0.25 0.39
CA ILE A 92 2.87 1.57 0.93
C ILE A 92 3.05 2.56 -0.20
N VAL A 93 1.99 3.27 -0.57
CA VAL A 93 1.98 4.28 -1.63
C VAL A 93 1.75 5.65 -1.01
N THR A 94 2.59 6.61 -1.37
CA THR A 94 2.50 8.00 -0.90
C THR A 94 2.95 8.94 -2.02
N ASP A 95 2.45 10.17 -1.98
CA ASP A 95 2.83 11.18 -2.94
C ASP A 95 4.15 11.86 -2.56
N ARG A 96 4.79 12.54 -3.53
CA ARG A 96 6.03 13.30 -3.33
C ARG A 96 5.73 14.78 -3.12
N ASP A 97 5.18 15.11 -1.96
CA ASP A 97 4.71 16.47 -1.65
C ASP A 97 5.85 17.49 -1.38
N GLU A 98 6.87 17.14 -0.59
CA GLU A 98 7.99 18.05 -0.25
C GLU A 98 9.35 17.34 -0.12
N HIS A 99 10.41 18.01 -0.59
CA HIS A 99 11.81 17.59 -0.39
C HIS A 99 12.11 17.41 1.12
N ASP A 100 12.85 16.35 1.46
CA ASP A 100 13.36 15.98 2.80
C ASP A 100 12.44 15.14 3.72
N THR A 101 11.19 14.86 3.33
CA THR A 101 10.26 14.05 4.16
C THR A 101 10.36 12.53 3.94
N GLU A 102 10.94 12.07 2.83
CA GLU A 102 11.05 10.63 2.51
C GLU A 102 11.88 9.87 3.56
N ASN A 103 13.00 10.45 4.02
CA ASN A 103 13.85 9.83 5.04
C ASN A 103 13.11 9.71 6.38
N ASP A 104 12.39 10.75 6.80
CA ASP A 104 11.60 10.74 8.03
C ASP A 104 10.45 9.71 7.94
N PHE A 105 9.86 9.57 6.76
CA PHE A 105 8.85 8.56 6.51
C PHE A 105 9.43 7.14 6.54
N ILE A 106 10.57 6.91 5.89
CA ILE A 106 11.31 5.64 5.95
C ILE A 106 11.66 5.29 7.40
N GLN A 107 12.18 6.25 8.18
CA GLN A 107 12.48 6.05 9.60
C GLN A 107 11.23 5.70 10.41
N SER A 108 10.09 6.32 10.09
CA SER A 108 8.82 6.03 10.75
C SER A 108 8.33 4.60 10.43
N ILE A 109 8.52 4.13 9.20
CA ILE A 109 8.26 2.74 8.81
C ILE A 109 9.20 1.80 9.56
N GLN A 110 10.50 2.09 9.58
CA GLN A 110 11.51 1.29 10.29
C GLN A 110 11.19 1.17 11.78
N CYS A 111 10.80 2.26 12.43
CA CYS A 111 10.37 2.26 13.83
C CYS A 111 9.17 1.31 14.07
N LYS A 112 8.23 1.22 13.13
CA LYS A 112 7.14 0.23 13.21
C LYS A 112 7.64 -1.20 13.01
N LEU A 113 8.55 -1.43 12.07
CA LEU A 113 9.15 -2.76 11.87
C LEU A 113 9.91 -3.23 13.12
N ASP A 114 10.68 -2.34 13.74
CA ASP A 114 11.43 -2.61 14.96
C ASP A 114 10.50 -2.92 16.14
N HIS A 115 9.37 -2.21 16.26
CA HIS A 115 8.35 -2.49 17.29
C HIS A 115 7.82 -3.93 17.23
N PHE A 116 7.68 -4.50 16.03
CA PHE A 116 7.26 -5.88 15.80
C PHE A 116 8.43 -6.88 15.75
N ASN A 117 9.67 -6.45 16.06
CA ASN A 117 10.90 -7.24 15.92
C ASN A 117 11.07 -7.86 14.53
N VAL A 118 10.68 -7.13 13.49
CA VAL A 118 10.83 -7.57 12.10
C VAL A 118 12.31 -7.52 11.72
N SER A 119 12.82 -8.60 11.14
CA SER A 119 14.16 -8.68 10.58
C SER A 119 14.14 -8.54 9.07
N TYR A 120 15.08 -7.77 8.51
CA TYR A 120 15.22 -7.51 7.07
C TYR A 120 16.69 -7.19 6.73
N ALA A 121 17.16 -7.68 5.57
CA ALA A 121 18.58 -7.66 5.21
C ALA A 121 19.04 -6.40 4.45
N LYS A 122 18.10 -5.62 3.90
CA LYS A 122 18.37 -4.44 3.08
C LYS A 122 17.67 -3.23 3.66
N THR A 123 18.30 -2.07 3.55
CA THR A 123 17.67 -0.80 3.90
C THR A 123 16.43 -0.58 3.03
N LEU A 124 15.35 -0.11 3.64
CA LEU A 124 14.15 0.32 2.92
C LEU A 124 14.50 1.55 2.07
N THR A 125 14.26 1.45 0.77
CA THR A 125 14.41 2.57 -0.18
C THR A 125 13.20 2.58 -1.11
N ASN A 126 12.87 3.74 -1.67
CA ASN A 126 11.78 3.85 -2.65
C ASN A 126 11.94 2.86 -3.80
N ASN A 127 10.82 2.29 -4.25
CA ASN A 127 10.69 1.39 -5.38
C ASN A 127 11.59 0.13 -5.32
N ASN A 128 11.88 -0.34 -4.11
CA ASN A 128 12.64 -1.57 -3.90
C ASN A 128 11.91 -2.48 -2.91
N TRP A 129 11.75 -3.74 -3.30
CA TRP A 129 11.23 -4.77 -2.41
C TRP A 129 12.26 -5.13 -1.35
N ILE A 130 11.81 -5.20 -0.11
CA ILE A 130 12.56 -5.78 1.01
C ILE A 130 11.83 -7.03 1.50
N SER A 131 12.58 -8.11 1.70
CA SER A 131 12.06 -9.32 2.34
C SER A 131 12.23 -9.21 3.85
N CYS A 132 11.14 -9.47 4.54
CA CYS A 132 10.98 -9.33 5.97
C CYS A 132 10.61 -10.68 6.61
N GLU A 133 11.07 -10.88 7.84
CA GLU A 133 10.65 -12.00 8.68
C GLU A 133 10.29 -11.48 10.07
N MET A 134 9.14 -11.89 10.59
CA MET A 134 8.69 -11.59 11.95
C MET A 134 8.25 -12.86 12.65
N LYS A 135 8.12 -12.84 13.98
CA LYS A 135 7.45 -13.93 14.72
C LYS A 135 6.01 -13.53 14.98
N ASN A 136 5.06 -14.40 14.69
CA ASN A 136 3.68 -14.20 15.11
C ASN A 136 3.52 -14.39 16.64
N GLN A 137 2.30 -14.22 17.16
CA GLN A 137 2.00 -14.34 18.58
C GLN A 137 2.30 -15.72 19.19
N LEU A 138 2.42 -16.76 18.35
CA LEU A 138 2.79 -18.12 18.75
C LEU A 138 4.32 -18.36 18.68
N GLY A 139 5.09 -17.35 18.30
CA GLY A 139 6.55 -17.43 18.14
C GLY A 139 6.99 -18.08 16.82
N ILE A 140 6.07 -18.31 15.89
CA ILE A 140 6.35 -18.97 14.61
C ILE A 140 6.87 -17.91 13.62
N PRO A 141 7.99 -18.18 12.91
CA PRO A 141 8.51 -17.26 11.90
C PRO A 141 7.59 -17.17 10.69
N GLU A 142 7.26 -15.94 10.31
CA GLU A 142 6.40 -15.58 9.18
C GLU A 142 7.15 -14.63 8.25
N LYS A 143 7.02 -14.87 6.94
CA LYS A 143 7.72 -14.11 5.90
C LYS A 143 6.76 -13.28 5.08
N PHE A 144 7.17 -12.05 4.77
CA PHE A 144 6.43 -11.14 3.89
C PHE A 144 7.40 -10.18 3.20
N ASP A 145 6.95 -9.53 2.13
CA ASP A 145 7.72 -8.49 1.46
C ASP A 145 7.06 -7.12 1.65
N ILE A 146 7.87 -6.08 1.83
CA ILE A 146 7.42 -4.67 1.84
C ILE A 146 7.95 -3.96 0.60
N LEU A 147 7.11 -3.10 0.00
CA LEU A 147 7.49 -2.11 -1.00
C LEU A 147 7.03 -0.72 -0.54
N LEU A 148 7.96 0.24 -0.45
CA LEU A 148 7.62 1.66 -0.39
C LEU A 148 7.61 2.22 -1.81
N LEU A 149 6.54 2.90 -2.19
CA LEU A 149 6.35 3.53 -3.48
C LEU A 149 6.00 5.00 -3.30
N VAL A 150 6.97 5.88 -3.56
CA VAL A 150 6.79 7.34 -3.56
C VAL A 150 6.63 7.79 -5.00
N ILE A 151 5.48 8.36 -5.33
CA ILE A 151 5.09 8.79 -6.70
C ILE A 151 4.84 10.30 -6.69
N PRO A 152 5.25 11.06 -7.72
CA PRO A 152 6.00 10.66 -8.90
C PRO A 152 7.45 10.27 -8.58
N PHE A 153 8.06 9.42 -9.41
CA PHE A 153 9.40 8.88 -9.15
C PHE A 153 10.52 9.91 -9.34
N GLU A 154 10.32 10.90 -10.21
CA GLU A 154 11.37 11.82 -10.68
C GLU A 154 11.06 13.29 -10.35
N GLU A 155 9.80 13.62 -10.07
CA GLU A 155 9.33 15.00 -9.88
C GLU A 155 8.51 15.11 -8.59
N ASN A 156 8.49 16.31 -7.99
CA ASN A 156 7.60 16.58 -6.85
C ASN A 156 6.18 16.86 -7.38
N GLY A 157 5.18 16.37 -6.66
CA GLY A 157 3.79 16.60 -6.99
C GLY A 157 2.89 15.46 -6.53
N ALA A 158 1.58 15.70 -6.67
CA ALA A 158 0.55 14.71 -6.41
C ALA A 158 0.45 13.71 -7.57
N MET A 159 0.01 12.49 -7.26
CA MET A 159 -0.16 11.42 -8.25
C MET A 159 -1.14 11.82 -9.36
N GLU A 160 -2.21 12.56 -9.05
CA GLU A 160 -3.21 13.00 -10.03
C GLU A 160 -2.62 13.94 -11.07
N THR A 161 -1.81 14.92 -10.64
CA THR A 161 -1.16 15.88 -11.54
C THR A 161 -0.24 15.16 -12.52
N PHE A 162 0.58 14.24 -12.02
CA PHE A 162 1.48 13.45 -12.85
C PHE A 162 0.74 12.63 -13.91
N LEU A 163 -0.38 12.01 -13.54
CA LEU A 163 -1.19 11.23 -14.48
C LEU A 163 -1.88 12.11 -15.53
N LEU A 164 -2.41 13.26 -15.12
CA LEU A 164 -3.01 14.22 -16.05
C LEU A 164 -1.97 14.79 -17.00
N ASP A 165 -0.76 15.11 -16.53
CA ASP A 165 0.33 15.58 -17.36
C ASP A 165 0.78 14.52 -18.37
N ALA A 166 0.84 13.24 -17.97
CA ALA A 166 1.13 12.14 -18.88
C ALA A 166 0.09 12.08 -20.03
N ILE A 167 -1.21 12.13 -19.71
CA ILE A 167 -2.29 12.11 -20.71
C ILE A 167 -2.24 13.35 -21.62
N SER A 168 -2.04 14.53 -21.02
CA SER A 168 -1.93 15.81 -21.74
C SER A 168 -0.77 15.81 -22.75
N ASN A 169 0.35 15.17 -22.41
CA ASN A 169 1.51 15.09 -23.28
C ASN A 169 1.33 14.07 -24.43
N GLU A 170 0.42 13.11 -24.31
CA GLU A 170 0.15 12.11 -25.36
C GLU A 170 -0.82 12.63 -26.43
N ASN A 171 -1.79 13.48 -26.08
CA ASN A 171 -2.84 13.91 -27.02
C ASN A 171 -3.17 15.42 -26.94
N PRO A 172 -3.01 16.19 -28.04
CA PRO A 172 -3.35 17.61 -28.09
C PRO A 172 -4.82 17.97 -27.80
N TYR A 173 -5.75 17.04 -28.01
CA TYR A 173 -7.16 17.23 -27.64
C TYR A 173 -7.33 17.13 -26.12
N ASP A 174 -6.78 16.09 -25.51
CA ASP A 174 -6.87 15.87 -24.06
C ASP A 174 -6.16 16.99 -23.29
N LYS A 175 -5.03 17.48 -23.83
CA LYS A 175 -4.34 18.68 -23.33
C LYS A 175 -5.26 19.91 -23.18
N LYS A 176 -6.20 20.11 -24.10
CA LYS A 176 -7.16 21.23 -24.03
C LYS A 176 -8.28 21.02 -23.02
N ILE A 177 -8.54 19.78 -22.62
CA ILE A 177 -9.56 19.44 -21.61
C ILE A 177 -8.98 19.56 -20.20
N ILE A 178 -7.70 19.22 -20.06
CA ILE A 178 -6.98 19.22 -18.79
C ILE A 178 -6.56 20.64 -18.35
N GLN A 179 -6.30 21.55 -19.31
CA GLN A 179 -6.00 22.97 -19.07
C GLN A 179 -7.27 23.81 -18.82
#